data_AF-A0A291E0Y6-F1
#
_entry.id   AF-A0A291E0Y6-F1
#
_cell.length_a   1.000
_cell.length_b   1.000
_cell.length_c   1.000
_cell.angle_alpha   90.00
_cell.angle_beta   90.00
_cell.angle_gamma   90.00
#
_symmetry.space_group_name_H-M   'P 1'
#
loop_
_entity.id
_entity.type
_entity.pdbx_description
1 polymer ?
#
loop_
_entity_poly.entity_id
_entity_poly.type
_entity_poly.pdbx_seq_one_letter_code
_entity_poly.pdbx_strand_id
1 'polypeptide(L)'
;MHIYNVKTLSVSHATVIISVAYDDFTHHFESLTGQFDEARIRSVSTEDIAGEIAKMEGEEGFMIFGKQKHGALFPVSEERKKACRYYIGNPLILSSMNQYDIRAGLSAPLTVLMYEVDKSALAVEFDLPTSIFGSYNVPEITVVGEVLHARLLRLIDKTTKQVKQSRSSKTMH
;
A
#
# COMPACT_ATOMS: atom_id res chain seq x y z
N MET A 1 -37.41 -4.34 -2.32
CA MET A 1 -37.12 -3.25 -3.28
C MET A 1 -35.74 -2.71 -2.93
N HIS A 2 -34.79 -2.74 -3.86
CA HIS A 2 -33.43 -2.23 -3.63
C HIS A 2 -33.32 -0.85 -4.29
N ILE A 3 -32.77 0.13 -3.56
CA ILE A 3 -32.52 1.47 -4.10
C ILE A 3 -31.08 1.48 -4.62
N TYR A 4 -30.92 1.70 -5.92
CA TYR A 4 -29.62 1.84 -6.58
C TYR A 4 -29.30 3.32 -6.73
N ASN A 5 -28.26 3.79 -6.03
CA ASN A 5 -27.80 5.17 -6.11
C ASN A 5 -26.36 5.21 -6.63
N VAL A 6 -26.07 6.15 -7.54
CA VAL A 6 -24.76 6.31 -8.17
C VAL A 6 -24.26 7.72 -7.88
N LYS A 7 -23.02 7.80 -7.39
CA LYS A 7 -22.28 9.06 -7.22
C LYS A 7 -20.97 8.95 -7.99
N THR A 8 -20.67 9.95 -8.81
CA THR A 8 -19.34 10.07 -9.43
C THR A 8 -18.36 10.65 -8.41
N LEU A 9 -17.17 10.04 -8.33
CA LEU A 9 -16.07 10.51 -7.50
C LEU A 9 -14.95 11.02 -8.42
N SER A 10 -14.35 12.16 -8.07
CA SER A 10 -13.12 12.63 -8.72
C SER A 10 -11.95 12.16 -7.87
N VAL A 11 -11.10 11.30 -8.45
CA VAL A 11 -9.95 10.71 -7.77
C VAL A 11 -8.69 11.10 -8.54
N SER A 12 -7.69 11.58 -7.82
CA SER A 12 -6.38 11.87 -8.40
C SER A 12 -5.55 10.60 -8.39
N HIS A 13 -4.92 10.28 -9.52
CA HIS A 13 -4.05 9.11 -9.68
C HIS A 13 -2.58 9.55 -9.76
N ALA A 14 -1.69 8.79 -9.15
CA ALA A 14 -0.24 8.98 -9.27
C ALA A 14 0.44 7.76 -9.86
N THR A 15 1.38 8.04 -10.77
CA THR A 15 2.36 7.07 -11.28
C THR A 15 3.76 7.59 -10.97
N VAL A 16 4.54 6.81 -10.23
CA VAL A 16 5.95 7.10 -9.95
C VAL A 16 6.82 6.12 -10.72
N ILE A 17 7.59 6.62 -11.68
CA ILE A 17 8.56 5.82 -12.42
C ILE A 17 9.91 5.86 -11.71
N ILE A 18 10.46 4.69 -11.39
CA ILE A 18 11.68 4.56 -10.60
C ILE A 18 12.69 3.74 -11.39
N SER A 19 13.87 4.32 -11.65
CA SER A 19 14.97 3.68 -12.39
C SER A 19 15.73 2.64 -11.54
N VAL A 20 15.02 1.59 -11.11
CA VAL A 20 15.56 0.37 -10.52
C VAL A 20 14.79 -0.85 -11.05
N ALA A 21 15.37 -2.05 -10.96
CA ALA A 21 14.68 -3.25 -11.41
C ALA A 21 13.48 -3.58 -10.49
N TYR A 22 12.41 -4.09 -11.09
CA TYR A 22 11.18 -4.48 -10.38
C TYR A 22 11.43 -5.44 -9.21
N ASP A 23 12.24 -6.48 -9.42
CA ASP A 23 12.48 -7.52 -8.41
C ASP A 23 13.26 -6.96 -7.21
N ASP A 24 14.24 -6.08 -7.47
CA ASP A 24 15.01 -5.41 -6.41
C ASP A 24 14.11 -4.50 -5.57
N PHE A 25 13.25 -3.71 -6.23
CA PHE A 25 12.36 -2.77 -5.53
C PHE A 25 11.31 -3.50 -4.69
N THR A 26 10.59 -4.45 -5.29
CA THR A 26 9.55 -5.20 -4.57
C THR A 26 10.11 -5.99 -3.41
N HIS A 27 11.31 -6.56 -3.54
CA HIS A 27 11.98 -7.23 -2.42
C HIS A 27 12.27 -6.25 -1.25
N HIS A 28 12.85 -5.09 -1.53
CA HIS A 28 13.15 -4.11 -0.47
C HIS A 28 11.86 -3.50 0.10
N PHE A 29 10.87 -3.21 -0.74
CA PHE A 29 9.56 -2.70 -0.30
C PHE A 29 8.90 -3.67 0.67
N GLU A 30 8.88 -4.97 0.33
CA GLU A 30 8.35 -6.01 1.19
C GLU A 30 9.17 -6.17 2.48
N SER A 31 10.50 -6.01 2.45
CA SER A 31 11.32 -6.07 3.67
C SER A 31 11.14 -4.89 4.62
N LEU A 32 10.79 -3.72 4.07
CA LEU A 32 10.53 -2.52 4.87
C LEU A 32 9.10 -2.48 5.39
N THR A 33 8.19 -3.21 4.77
CA THR A 33 6.78 -3.23 5.17
C THR A 33 6.53 -4.38 6.12
N GLY A 34 5.72 -4.14 7.14
CA GLY A 34 5.24 -5.16 8.04
C GLY A 34 4.30 -6.15 7.34
N GLN A 35 3.94 -7.23 8.00
CA GLN A 35 2.96 -8.20 7.51
C GLN A 35 1.80 -8.26 8.48
N PHE A 36 0.58 -7.98 8.01
CA PHE A 36 -0.60 -8.12 8.85
C PHE A 36 -0.96 -9.60 8.99
N ASP A 37 -0.98 -10.10 10.22
CA ASP A 37 -1.39 -11.47 10.53
C ASP A 37 -2.77 -11.47 11.19
N GLU A 38 -3.81 -11.65 10.37
CA GLU A 38 -5.19 -11.72 10.83
C GLU A 38 -5.41 -12.89 11.82
N ALA A 39 -4.75 -14.03 11.59
CA ALA A 39 -4.90 -15.19 12.46
C ALA A 39 -4.35 -14.91 13.86
N ARG A 40 -3.20 -14.21 13.94
CA ARG A 40 -2.63 -13.74 15.19
C ARG A 40 -3.59 -12.80 15.91
N ILE A 41 -4.17 -11.80 15.23
CA ILE A 41 -5.13 -10.87 15.84
C ILE A 41 -6.39 -11.58 16.36
N ARG A 42 -6.88 -12.60 15.63
CA ARG A 42 -8.03 -13.40 16.10
C ARG A 42 -7.71 -14.29 17.31
N SER A 43 -6.44 -14.57 17.57
CA SER A 43 -5.99 -15.48 18.65
C SER A 43 -5.66 -14.79 19.98
N VAL A 44 -5.53 -13.46 19.99
CA VAL A 44 -5.14 -12.67 21.17
C VAL A 44 -6.37 -12.13 21.91
N SER A 45 -6.21 -11.81 23.20
CA SER A 45 -7.28 -11.16 23.96
C SER A 45 -7.58 -9.78 23.37
N THR A 46 -8.83 -9.34 23.49
CA THR A 46 -9.29 -8.04 22.93
C THR A 46 -8.53 -6.84 23.51
N GLU A 47 -7.98 -6.99 24.72
CA GLU A 47 -7.27 -5.94 25.46
C GLU A 47 -5.86 -5.66 24.91
N ASP A 48 -5.22 -6.59 24.20
CA ASP A 48 -3.85 -6.46 23.68
C ASP A 48 -3.76 -6.35 22.14
N ILE A 49 -4.90 -6.23 21.43
CA ILE A 49 -4.93 -6.15 19.97
C ILE A 49 -4.01 -5.03 19.44
N ALA A 50 -3.99 -3.87 20.10
CA ALA A 50 -3.16 -2.75 19.67
C ALA A 50 -1.66 -3.02 19.83
N GLY A 51 -1.24 -3.65 20.93
CA GLY A 51 0.15 -4.04 21.16
C GLY A 51 0.61 -5.10 20.16
N GLU A 52 -0.29 -6.01 19.79
CA GLU A 52 -0.02 -7.05 18.80
C GLU A 52 0.08 -6.50 17.38
N ILE A 53 -0.76 -5.54 16.99
CA ILE A 53 -0.62 -4.83 15.72
C ILE A 53 0.69 -4.05 15.67
N ALA A 54 1.06 -3.36 16.76
CA ALA A 54 2.31 -2.58 16.82
C ALA A 54 3.57 -3.45 16.56
N LYS A 55 3.56 -4.72 17.00
CA LYS A 55 4.65 -5.69 16.73
C LYS A 55 4.76 -6.09 15.27
N MET A 56 3.70 -5.92 14.48
CA MET A 56 3.66 -6.24 13.05
C MET A 56 4.04 -5.05 12.17
N GLU A 57 4.17 -3.84 12.73
CA GLU A 57 4.45 -2.63 11.96
C GLU A 57 5.82 -2.70 11.27
N GLY A 58 5.84 -2.35 9.98
CA GLY A 58 7.06 -2.01 9.29
C GLY A 58 7.35 -0.52 9.36
N GLU A 59 8.23 -0.09 8.47
CA GLU A 59 8.56 1.31 8.24
C GLU A 59 7.31 2.14 7.93
N GLU A 60 7.29 3.36 8.46
CA GLU A 60 6.14 4.27 8.37
C GLU A 60 4.82 3.69 8.97
N GLY A 61 4.91 2.59 9.72
CA GLY A 61 3.79 1.90 10.35
C GLY A 61 2.95 1.07 9.37
N PHE A 62 3.42 0.83 8.15
CA PHE A 62 2.67 0.04 7.17
C PHE A 62 2.81 -1.47 7.39
N MET A 63 1.71 -2.17 7.13
CA MET A 63 1.65 -3.61 6.96
C MET A 63 1.00 -3.97 5.62
N ILE A 64 1.44 -5.05 5.00
CA ILE A 64 0.76 -5.66 3.86
C ILE A 64 -0.36 -6.57 4.39
N PHE A 65 -1.58 -6.31 3.96
CA PHE A 65 -2.76 -7.14 4.19
C PHE A 65 -2.91 -8.25 3.16
N GLY A 66 -2.35 -8.05 1.97
CA GLY A 66 -2.43 -9.01 0.89
C GLY A 66 -1.66 -8.58 -0.35
N LYS A 67 -1.43 -9.56 -1.23
CA LYS A 67 -0.76 -9.38 -2.51
C LYS A 67 -1.54 -10.09 -3.60
N GLN A 68 -1.67 -9.45 -4.76
CA GLN A 68 -2.28 -10.03 -5.94
C GLN A 68 -1.29 -9.97 -7.11
N LYS A 69 -0.66 -11.10 -7.41
CA LYS A 69 0.33 -11.24 -8.49
C LYS A 69 -0.39 -11.40 -9.83
N HIS A 70 -0.61 -10.30 -10.53
CA HIS A 70 -1.37 -10.30 -11.79
C HIS A 70 -0.75 -11.20 -12.86
N GLY A 71 0.58 -11.23 -12.96
CA GLY A 71 1.28 -12.09 -13.92
C GLY A 71 1.19 -13.60 -13.67
N ALA A 72 0.81 -14.01 -12.46
CA ALA A 72 0.57 -15.41 -12.12
C ALA A 72 -0.92 -15.78 -12.17
N LEU A 73 -1.80 -14.79 -12.01
CA LEU A 73 -3.25 -14.98 -11.92
C LEU A 73 -3.98 -14.88 -13.27
N PHE A 74 -3.40 -14.18 -14.25
CA PHE A 74 -4.03 -13.92 -15.54
C PHE A 74 -3.11 -14.28 -16.70
N PRO A 75 -3.66 -14.74 -17.85
CA PRO A 75 -2.89 -14.93 -19.06
C PRO A 75 -2.50 -13.55 -19.62
N VAL A 76 -1.32 -13.08 -19.22
CA VAL A 76 -0.74 -11.80 -19.67
C VAL A 76 0.50 -12.08 -20.53
N SER A 77 0.90 -11.10 -21.34
CA SER A 77 2.17 -11.18 -22.08
C SER A 77 3.35 -11.33 -21.13
N GLU A 78 4.46 -11.92 -21.60
CA GLU A 78 5.70 -12.06 -20.79
C GLU A 78 6.14 -10.72 -20.17
N GLU A 79 6.02 -9.63 -20.93
CA GLU A 79 6.33 -8.25 -20.51
C GLU A 79 5.43 -7.70 -19.40
N ARG A 80 4.32 -8.38 -19.10
CA ARG A 80 3.34 -7.98 -18.07
C ARG A 80 3.28 -8.96 -16.91
N LYS A 81 4.15 -9.98 -16.88
CA LYS A 81 4.21 -10.95 -15.79
C LYS A 81 4.70 -10.34 -14.47
N LYS A 82 5.54 -9.31 -14.54
CA LYS A 82 6.02 -8.58 -13.37
C LYS A 82 5.05 -7.45 -13.04
N ALA A 83 3.93 -7.85 -12.44
CA ALA A 83 2.91 -6.94 -11.93
C ALA A 83 2.30 -7.51 -10.65
N CYS A 84 2.36 -6.74 -9.57
CA CYS A 84 1.81 -7.12 -8.27
C CYS A 84 1.04 -5.94 -7.67
N ARG A 85 -0.19 -6.21 -7.27
CA ARG A 85 -1.01 -5.28 -6.50
C ARG A 85 -0.87 -5.59 -5.01
N TYR A 86 -0.50 -4.60 -4.23
CA TYR A 86 -0.33 -4.66 -2.79
C TYR A 86 -1.50 -3.95 -2.11
N TYR A 87 -1.99 -4.57 -1.04
CA TYR A 87 -2.94 -3.96 -0.11
C TYR A 87 -2.19 -3.59 1.15
N ILE A 88 -1.99 -2.30 1.42
CA ILE A 88 -1.14 -1.83 2.53
C ILE A 88 -1.87 -0.84 3.42
N GLY A 89 -1.61 -0.90 4.73
CA GLY A 89 -2.19 0.04 5.67
C GLY A 89 -1.70 -0.20 7.08
N ASN A 90 -2.23 0.60 8.00
CA ASN A 90 -2.08 0.37 9.43
C ASN A 90 -3.48 0.14 10.03
N PRO A 91 -3.82 -1.08 10.52
CA PRO A 91 -5.16 -1.36 11.03
C PRO A 91 -5.59 -0.43 12.19
N LEU A 92 -4.65 0.08 12.99
CA LEU A 92 -4.99 1.04 14.07
C LEU A 92 -5.43 2.39 13.48
N ILE A 93 -4.72 2.88 12.47
CA ILE A 93 -5.11 4.11 11.76
C ILE A 93 -6.41 3.89 10.99
N LEU A 94 -6.52 2.78 10.25
CA LEU A 94 -7.69 2.48 9.42
C LEU A 94 -8.96 2.23 10.24
N SER A 95 -8.85 1.59 11.41
CA SER A 95 -10.00 1.33 12.27
C SER A 95 -10.62 2.61 12.83
N SER A 96 -9.82 3.66 13.05
CA SER A 96 -10.34 4.97 13.47
C SER A 96 -11.29 5.59 12.44
N MET A 97 -11.02 5.43 11.13
CA MET A 97 -11.90 5.95 10.07
C MET A 97 -13.27 5.28 10.06
N ASN A 98 -13.30 3.96 10.27
CA ASN A 98 -14.54 3.17 10.22
C ASN A 98 -15.51 3.55 11.35
N GLN A 99 -15.01 4.16 12.43
CA GLN A 99 -15.86 4.73 13.49
C GLN A 99 -16.60 5.99 13.04
N TYR A 100 -16.03 6.77 12.13
CA TYR A 100 -16.67 7.96 11.57
C TYR A 100 -17.59 7.63 10.41
N ASP A 101 -17.15 6.77 9.49
CA ASP A 101 -17.97 6.29 8.37
C ASP A 101 -17.47 4.93 7.87
N ILE A 102 -18.27 3.88 8.07
CA ILE A 102 -17.96 2.51 7.63
C ILE A 102 -17.74 2.40 6.12
N ARG A 103 -18.27 3.34 5.32
CA ARG A 103 -18.08 3.37 3.86
C ARG A 103 -16.61 3.60 3.48
N ALA A 104 -15.78 4.14 4.37
CA ALA A 104 -14.34 4.27 4.17
C ALA A 104 -13.64 2.92 3.97
N GLY A 105 -14.22 1.84 4.49
CA GLY A 105 -13.75 0.47 4.27
C GLY A 105 -13.74 0.02 2.81
N LEU A 106 -14.42 0.73 1.89
CA LEU A 106 -14.32 0.47 0.45
C LEU A 106 -12.97 0.90 -0.13
N SER A 107 -12.34 1.94 0.44
CA SER A 107 -11.08 2.52 -0.02
C SER A 107 -9.87 2.10 0.82
N ALA A 108 -10.08 1.36 1.91
CA ALA A 108 -9.05 0.88 2.82
C ALA A 108 -8.94 -0.66 2.78
N PRO A 109 -7.74 -1.23 2.92
CA PRO A 109 -6.42 -0.58 2.96
C PRO A 109 -6.04 0.08 1.61
N LEU A 110 -4.95 0.85 1.59
CA LEU A 110 -4.45 1.45 0.35
C LEU A 110 -4.12 0.36 -0.67
N THR A 111 -4.40 0.66 -1.94
CA THR A 111 -4.01 -0.19 -3.06
C THR A 111 -2.84 0.44 -3.80
N VAL A 112 -1.75 -0.33 -3.96
CA VAL A 112 -0.55 0.09 -4.70
C VAL A 112 -0.25 -0.96 -5.76
N LEU A 113 -0.23 -0.57 -7.03
CA LEU A 113 0.18 -1.43 -8.13
C LEU A 113 1.65 -1.17 -8.46
N MET A 114 2.44 -2.24 -8.51
CA MET A 114 3.83 -2.16 -8.96
C MET A 114 3.99 -3.05 -10.19
N TYR A 115 4.63 -2.54 -11.23
CA TYR A 115 4.91 -3.33 -12.43
C TYR A 115 6.19 -2.91 -13.14
N GLU A 116 6.83 -3.85 -13.82
CA GLU A 116 8.01 -3.60 -14.64
C GLU A 116 7.64 -2.75 -15.87
N VAL A 117 8.36 -1.65 -16.05
CA VAL A 117 8.27 -0.80 -17.26
C VAL A 117 9.31 -1.28 -18.27
N ASP A 118 10.53 -1.53 -17.79
CA ASP A 118 11.63 -2.20 -18.50
C ASP A 118 12.59 -2.87 -17.50
N LYS A 119 13.63 -3.55 -17.99
CA LYS A 119 14.59 -4.30 -17.15
C LYS A 119 15.26 -3.49 -16.03
N SER A 120 15.26 -2.17 -16.15
CA SER A 120 15.93 -1.21 -15.25
C SER A 120 14.98 -0.21 -14.61
N ALA A 121 13.66 -0.31 -14.86
CA ALA A 121 12.66 0.59 -14.31
C ALA A 121 11.35 -0.11 -13.96
N LEU A 122 10.72 0.34 -12.87
CA LEU A 122 9.35 -0.03 -12.53
C LEU A 122 8.47 1.21 -12.38
N ALA A 123 7.16 1.00 -12.47
CA ALA A 123 6.14 1.95 -12.08
C ALA A 123 5.54 1.55 -10.73
N VAL A 124 5.28 2.55 -9.89
CA VAL A 124 4.47 2.44 -8.67
C VAL A 124 3.24 3.33 -8.83
N GLU A 125 2.07 2.73 -8.89
CA GLU A 125 0.79 3.41 -9.13
C GLU A 125 -0.14 3.30 -7.93
N PHE A 126 -0.82 4.40 -7.62
CA PHE A 126 -1.81 4.46 -6.55
C PHE A 126 -2.74 5.66 -6.77
N ASP A 127 -3.97 5.53 -6.28
CA ASP A 127 -4.86 6.68 -6.13
C ASP A 127 -4.45 7.47 -4.90
N LEU A 128 -4.42 8.80 -5.00
CA LEU A 128 -4.00 9.67 -3.91
C LEU A 128 -4.92 9.46 -2.70
N PRO A 129 -4.38 9.03 -1.54
CA PRO A 129 -5.16 8.85 -0.33
C PRO A 129 -5.93 10.13 0.06
N THR A 130 -5.34 11.32 -0.17
CA THR A 130 -5.99 12.62 0.06
C THR A 130 -7.26 12.81 -0.77
N SER A 131 -7.28 12.34 -2.02
CA SER A 131 -8.45 12.48 -2.91
C SER A 131 -9.52 11.42 -2.64
N ILE A 132 -9.12 10.16 -2.43
CA ILE A 132 -10.07 9.06 -2.23
C ILE A 132 -10.77 9.17 -0.87
N PHE A 133 -10.01 9.42 0.21
CA PHE A 133 -10.57 9.59 1.54
C PHE A 133 -11.28 10.95 1.69
N GLY A 134 -10.79 12.00 1.03
CA GLY A 134 -11.50 13.28 0.97
C GLY A 134 -12.90 13.18 0.33
N SER A 135 -13.12 12.21 -0.57
CA SER A 135 -14.39 12.04 -1.29
C SER A 135 -15.60 11.66 -0.41
N TYR A 136 -15.33 11.22 0.83
CA TYR A 136 -16.34 10.90 1.83
C TYR A 136 -16.91 12.15 2.53
N ASN A 137 -16.27 13.32 2.38
CA ASN A 137 -16.67 14.59 3.01
C ASN A 137 -16.76 14.50 4.54
N VAL A 138 -15.85 13.74 5.15
CA VAL A 138 -15.69 13.61 6.61
C VAL A 138 -14.27 14.11 6.96
N PRO A 139 -14.13 15.19 7.74
CA PRO A 139 -12.82 15.79 8.05
C PRO A 139 -11.83 14.80 8.66
N GLU A 140 -12.28 13.95 9.58
CA GLU A 140 -11.45 12.98 10.28
C GLU A 140 -10.89 11.91 9.33
N ILE A 141 -11.67 11.50 8.32
CA ILE A 141 -11.24 10.58 7.27
C ILE A 141 -10.24 11.28 6.32
N THR A 142 -10.44 12.58 6.06
CA THR A 142 -9.52 13.37 5.22
C THR A 142 -8.14 13.45 5.85
N VAL A 143 -8.06 13.71 7.16
CA VAL A 143 -6.79 13.74 7.92
C VAL A 143 -6.07 12.40 7.84
N VAL A 144 -6.79 11.28 7.94
CA VAL A 144 -6.17 9.96 7.77
C VAL A 144 -5.59 9.78 6.36
N GLY A 145 -6.31 10.25 5.33
CA GLY A 145 -5.80 10.26 3.96
C GLY A 145 -4.49 11.05 3.80
N GLU A 146 -4.39 12.23 4.41
CA GLU A 146 -3.16 13.03 4.40
C GLU A 146 -1.99 12.30 5.07
N VAL A 147 -2.22 11.72 6.24
CA VAL A 147 -1.20 10.95 6.99
C VAL A 147 -0.71 9.76 6.18
N LEU A 148 -1.62 8.96 5.63
CA LEU A 148 -1.29 7.78 4.84
C LEU A 148 -0.59 8.14 3.53
N HIS A 149 -0.98 9.24 2.88
CA HIS A 149 -0.31 9.74 1.68
C HIS A 149 1.15 10.09 1.97
N ALA A 150 1.40 10.90 3.00
CA ALA A 150 2.76 11.32 3.36
C ALA A 150 3.65 10.12 3.74
N ARG A 151 3.10 9.16 4.49
CA ARG A 151 3.78 7.90 4.84
C ARG A 151 4.12 7.07 3.60
N LEU A 152 3.19 6.94 2.67
CA LEU A 152 3.41 6.15 1.44
C LEU A 152 4.55 6.73 0.61
N LEU A 153 4.58 8.04 0.42
CA LEU A 153 5.66 8.70 -0.31
C LEU A 153 7.02 8.51 0.36
N ARG A 154 7.09 8.58 1.70
CA ARG A 154 8.33 8.31 2.45
C ARG A 154 8.78 6.87 2.31
N LEU A 155 7.85 5.92 2.36
CA LEU A 155 8.17 4.50 2.16
C LEU A 155 8.76 4.27 0.75
N ILE A 156 8.13 4.80 -0.30
CA ILE A 156 8.60 4.70 -1.69
C ILE A 156 10.01 5.31 -1.85
N ASP A 157 10.25 6.50 -1.28
CA ASP A 157 11.55 7.16 -1.32
C ASP A 157 12.63 6.36 -0.58
N LYS A 158 12.29 5.83 0.61
CA LYS A 158 13.20 4.99 1.41
C LYS A 158 13.56 3.70 0.69
N THR A 159 12.59 2.99 0.11
CA THR A 159 12.84 1.80 -0.72
C THR A 159 13.77 2.15 -1.89
N THR A 160 13.50 3.25 -2.59
CA THR A 160 14.32 3.69 -3.73
C THR A 160 15.78 3.93 -3.31
N LYS A 161 16.00 4.60 -2.18
CA LYS A 161 17.33 4.87 -1.65
C LYS A 161 18.08 3.60 -1.28
N GLN A 162 17.44 2.65 -0.60
CA GLN A 162 18.06 1.40 -0.20
C GLN A 162 18.47 0.53 -1.40
N VAL A 163 17.61 0.41 -2.41
CA VAL A 163 17.94 -0.33 -3.64
C VAL A 163 19.17 0.26 -4.32
N LYS A 164 19.25 1.59 -4.42
CA LYS A 164 20.40 2.28 -5.04
C LYS A 164 21.69 2.08 -4.23
N GLN A 165 21.62 2.15 -2.90
CA GLN A 165 22.77 1.93 -2.01
C GLN A 165 23.30 0.48 -2.09
N SER A 166 22.41 -0.51 -2.09
CA SER A 166 22.75 -1.93 -2.22
C SER A 166 23.47 -2.25 -3.54
N ARG A 167 23.16 -1.53 -4.62
CA ARG A 167 23.84 -1.65 -5.92
C ARG A 167 25.24 -1.05 -5.89
N SER A 168 25.41 0.15 -5.35
CA SER A 168 26.72 0.81 -5.25
C SER A 168 27.73 -0.02 -4.43
N SER A 169 27.28 -0.70 -3.37
CA SER A 169 28.15 -1.54 -2.55
C SER A 169 28.60 -2.83 -3.25
N LYS A 170 27.83 -3.34 -4.23
CA LYS A 170 28.17 -4.54 -5.02
C LYS A 170 29.15 -4.27 -6.17
N THR A 171 29.30 -3.01 -6.60
CA THR A 171 30.23 -2.65 -7.70
C THR A 171 31.64 -2.32 -7.21
N MET A 172 31.84 -2.23 -5.89
CA MET A 172 33.13 -1.92 -5.26
C MET A 172 33.93 -3.13 -4.79
N HIS A 173 33.46 -4.36 -5.05
CA HIS A 173 34.15 -5.63 -4.76
C HIS A 173 34.18 -6.48 -6.03
#